data_AF-A0A4C2EUD5-F1
#
_entry.id   AF-A0A4C2EUD5-F1
#
_cell.length_a   1.000
_cell.length_b   1.000
_cell.length_c   1.000
_cell.angle_alpha   90.00
_cell.angle_beta   90.00
_cell.angle_gamma   90.00
#
_symmetry.space_group_name_H-M   'P 1'
#
loop_
_entity.id
_entity.type
_entity.pdbx_description
1 polymer ?
#
loop_
_entity_poly.entity_id
_entity_poly.type
_entity_poly.pdbx_seq_one_letter_code
_entity_poly.pdbx_strand_id
1 'polypeptide(L)'
;MSDERPTVRPVTLSRMAELTHACEAVSKSTVDLEDDLEVSHRRARETILEAKRISLLDEDDSGEEPVYTTTDVGLSFLSAIRDEDWSQVSTILETRSPHYGTFIEVLENVENAGLDTLLTQLEEAQEFSPYSYNQTSVEVLGDWAERLGRVQRNAFTGNYYLVDQAAISANYHYLLLDVYDDLEERAGVDLRQRYLSIPRLREETCERLGCTRDDFDAALLELCRQNVGKLELSGAPMDTAAKDSALGIKRIALSEEDGLVSTSQSTQQVMAGVEQFGKKYYYLAVHDRDIEYSQEAT
;
A
#
# COMPACT_ATOMS: atom_id res chain seq x y z
N MET A 1 -11.29 3.85 30.79
CA MET A 1 -10.16 3.05 30.25
C MET A 1 -9.10 4.05 29.85
N SER A 2 -7.84 3.90 30.26
CA SER A 2 -6.81 4.91 29.98
C SER A 2 -6.72 5.18 28.47
N ASP A 3 -6.65 6.45 28.11
CA ASP A 3 -6.51 6.90 26.71
C ASP A 3 -5.24 6.34 26.07
N GLU A 4 -4.20 6.08 26.87
CA GLU A 4 -2.97 5.45 26.40
C GLU A 4 -3.14 3.93 26.29
N ARG A 5 -3.28 3.46 25.05
CA ARG A 5 -3.16 2.05 24.67
C ARG A 5 -1.79 1.84 24.01
N PRO A 6 -1.01 0.81 24.43
CA PRO A 6 0.29 0.52 23.84
C PRO A 6 0.25 0.20 22.34
N THR A 7 -0.84 -0.41 21.86
CA THR A 7 -1.04 -0.80 20.44
C THR A 7 -1.97 0.15 19.70
N VAL A 8 -1.87 0.19 18.37
CA VAL A 8 -2.86 0.84 17.49
C VAL A 8 -4.23 0.16 17.62
N ARG A 9 -5.32 0.90 17.46
CA ARG A 9 -6.66 0.31 17.38
C ARG A 9 -6.90 -0.26 15.99
N PRO A 10 -7.68 -1.36 15.86
CA PRO A 10 -7.96 -1.99 14.58
C PRO A 10 -9.02 -1.23 13.79
N VAL A 11 -8.71 0.01 13.41
CA VAL A 11 -9.58 0.91 12.66
C VAL A 11 -9.04 1.09 11.25
N THR A 12 -9.93 1.19 10.28
CA THR A 12 -9.56 1.36 8.86
C THR A 12 -9.42 2.84 8.53
N LEU A 13 -8.57 3.17 7.56
CA LEU A 13 -8.37 4.55 7.11
C LEU A 13 -9.67 5.22 6.63
N SER A 14 -10.55 4.50 5.93
CA SER A 14 -11.85 5.03 5.49
C SER A 14 -12.71 5.48 6.67
N ARG A 15 -12.80 4.65 7.71
CA ARG A 15 -13.56 4.96 8.93
C ARG A 15 -12.96 6.13 9.71
N MET A 16 -11.64 6.28 9.70
CA MET A 16 -10.99 7.48 10.24
C MET A 16 -11.40 8.74 9.47
N ALA A 17 -11.45 8.67 8.13
CA ALA A 17 -11.86 9.78 7.28
C ALA A 17 -13.34 10.15 7.42
N GLU A 18 -14.23 9.16 7.35
CA GLU A 18 -15.68 9.36 7.52
C GLU A 18 -16.00 10.00 8.89
N LEU A 19 -15.41 9.48 9.96
CA LEU A 19 -15.61 10.00 11.30
C LEU A 19 -15.05 11.42 11.48
N THR A 20 -13.87 11.69 10.92
CA THR A 20 -13.30 13.04 10.94
C THR A 20 -14.15 14.01 10.12
N HIS A 21 -14.76 13.56 9.02
CA HIS A 21 -15.66 14.38 8.23
C HIS A 21 -17.00 14.66 8.94
N ALA A 22 -17.57 13.66 9.62
CA ALA A 22 -18.83 13.82 10.36
C ALA A 22 -18.76 14.90 11.46
N CYS A 23 -17.58 15.12 12.05
CA CYS A 23 -17.33 16.12 13.09
C CYS A 23 -16.86 17.49 12.55
N GLU A 24 -16.78 17.69 11.23
CA GLU A 24 -16.20 18.90 10.63
C GLU A 24 -17.07 20.13 10.81
N ALA A 25 -18.39 19.99 10.58
CA ALA A 25 -19.32 21.11 10.58
C ALA A 25 -19.98 21.36 11.94
N VAL A 26 -20.22 20.29 12.71
CA VAL A 26 -20.95 20.32 13.97
C VAL A 26 -20.29 19.32 14.92
N SER A 27 -20.15 19.68 16.19
CA SER A 27 -19.68 18.76 17.22
C SER A 27 -20.67 17.60 17.40
N LYS A 28 -20.15 16.37 17.52
CA LYS A 28 -20.96 15.15 17.59
C LYS A 28 -20.69 14.37 18.87
N SER A 29 -21.73 13.82 19.49
CA SER A 29 -21.57 12.84 20.57
C SER A 29 -21.17 11.47 20.01
N THR A 30 -20.85 10.51 20.89
CA THR A 30 -20.61 9.12 20.44
C THR A 30 -21.88 8.50 19.83
N VAL A 31 -23.07 8.84 20.34
CA VAL A 31 -24.35 8.32 19.86
C VAL A 31 -24.67 8.90 18.48
N ASP A 32 -24.45 10.20 18.27
CA ASP A 32 -24.65 10.81 16.95
C ASP A 32 -23.76 10.15 15.89
N LEU A 33 -22.50 9.84 16.22
CA LEU A 33 -21.58 9.16 15.32
C LEU A 33 -21.92 7.68 15.10
N GLU A 34 -22.60 7.05 16.05
CA GLU A 34 -23.14 5.69 15.90
C GLU A 34 -24.21 5.65 14.80
N ASP A 35 -25.14 6.60 14.89
CA ASP A 35 -26.26 6.73 13.96
C ASP A 35 -25.81 7.23 12.58
N ASP A 36 -25.00 8.30 12.52
CA ASP A 36 -24.55 8.90 11.26
C ASP A 36 -23.69 7.94 10.41
N LEU A 37 -22.89 7.09 11.05
CA LEU A 37 -21.97 6.17 10.35
C LEU A 37 -22.50 4.73 10.24
N GLU A 38 -23.68 4.48 10.81
CA GLU A 38 -24.33 3.16 10.89
C GLU A 38 -23.41 2.07 11.46
N VAL A 39 -22.72 2.39 12.55
CA VAL A 39 -21.79 1.46 13.23
C VAL A 39 -22.29 1.10 14.62
N SER A 40 -21.75 0.05 15.24
CA SER A 40 -22.03 -0.20 16.66
C SER A 40 -21.35 0.85 17.56
N HIS A 41 -21.93 1.13 18.73
CA HIS A 41 -21.32 1.97 19.76
C HIS A 41 -19.83 1.70 20.03
N ARG A 42 -19.46 0.41 20.17
CA ARG A 42 -18.06 0.00 20.40
C ARG A 42 -17.15 0.45 19.26
N ARG A 43 -17.62 0.33 18.01
CA ARG A 43 -16.86 0.68 16.80
C ARG A 43 -16.71 2.18 16.64
N ALA A 44 -17.77 2.94 16.92
CA ALA A 44 -17.71 4.40 17.00
C ALA A 44 -16.65 4.80 18.04
N ARG A 45 -16.74 4.27 19.27
CA ARG A 45 -15.81 4.60 20.35
C ARG A 45 -14.35 4.23 20.04
N GLU A 46 -14.10 3.08 19.43
CA GLU A 46 -12.75 2.70 19.01
C GLU A 46 -12.17 3.68 17.98
N THR A 47 -12.99 4.11 17.02
CA THR A 47 -12.56 5.04 15.96
C THR A 47 -12.34 6.45 16.51
N ILE A 48 -13.22 6.93 17.38
CA ILE A 48 -13.06 8.22 18.10
C ILE A 48 -11.75 8.23 18.89
N LEU A 49 -11.49 7.18 19.68
CA LEU A 49 -10.28 7.13 20.51
C LEU A 49 -9.00 7.12 19.69
N GLU A 50 -8.99 6.45 18.52
CA GLU A 50 -7.83 6.50 17.63
C GLU A 50 -7.70 7.86 16.95
N ALA A 51 -8.80 8.45 16.46
CA ALA A 51 -8.81 9.77 15.84
C ALA A 51 -8.33 10.87 16.81
N LYS A 52 -8.76 10.82 18.07
CA LYS A 52 -8.23 11.68 19.14
C LYS A 52 -6.74 11.48 19.35
N ARG A 53 -6.29 10.22 19.46
CA ARG A 53 -4.89 9.88 19.70
C ARG A 53 -3.96 10.51 18.66
N ILE A 54 -4.37 10.49 17.39
CA ILE A 54 -3.60 11.07 16.28
C ILE A 54 -4.03 12.51 15.96
N SER A 55 -4.73 13.17 16.89
CA SER A 55 -5.15 14.57 16.84
C SER A 55 -6.06 14.95 15.68
N LEU A 56 -6.78 14.02 15.05
CA LEU A 56 -7.80 14.38 14.03
C LEU A 56 -9.05 14.99 14.67
N LEU A 57 -9.39 14.56 15.89
CA LEU A 57 -10.51 15.08 16.68
C LEU A 57 -10.03 15.63 18.03
N ASP A 58 -10.75 16.65 18.50
CA ASP A 58 -10.71 17.13 19.89
C ASP A 58 -11.95 16.66 20.65
N GLU A 59 -11.88 16.62 21.98
CA GLU A 59 -13.00 16.27 22.87
C GLU A 59 -13.30 17.44 23.80
N ASP A 60 -14.58 17.86 23.83
CA ASP A 60 -15.12 18.72 24.87
C ASP A 60 -15.94 17.87 25.85
N ASP A 61 -15.45 17.75 27.08
CA ASP A 61 -16.05 16.98 28.17
C ASP A 61 -16.75 17.86 29.22
N SER A 62 -17.00 19.13 28.91
CA SER A 62 -17.63 20.07 29.84
C SER A 62 -19.15 19.87 30.01
N GLY A 63 -19.77 19.10 29.11
CA GLY A 63 -21.20 18.77 29.11
C GLY A 63 -21.57 17.49 29.87
N GLU A 64 -22.84 17.08 29.74
CA GLU A 64 -23.31 15.80 30.30
C GLU A 64 -22.73 14.59 29.56
N GLU A 65 -22.43 14.74 28.27
CA GLU A 65 -21.77 13.75 27.43
C GLU A 65 -20.64 14.42 26.62
N PRO A 66 -19.52 13.70 26.38
CA PRO A 66 -18.43 14.24 25.59
C PRO A 66 -18.85 14.42 24.13
N VAL A 67 -18.48 15.56 23.56
CA VAL A 67 -18.69 15.87 22.14
C VAL A 67 -17.36 16.06 21.43
N TYR A 68 -17.33 15.74 20.14
CA TYR A 68 -16.11 15.69 19.34
C TYR A 68 -16.18 16.65 18.17
N THR A 69 -15.09 17.34 17.91
CA THR A 69 -14.97 18.30 16.79
C THR A 69 -13.67 18.05 16.04
N THR A 70 -13.69 18.24 14.72
CA THR A 70 -12.49 18.13 13.89
C THR A 70 -11.48 19.23 14.20
N THR A 71 -10.22 18.85 14.39
CA THR A 71 -9.11 19.79 14.65
C THR A 71 -8.56 20.38 13.35
N ASP A 72 -7.64 21.35 13.44
CA ASP A 72 -6.89 21.83 12.28
C ASP A 72 -6.08 20.72 11.57
N VAL A 73 -5.58 19.73 12.33
CA VAL A 73 -4.90 18.56 11.78
C VAL A 73 -5.90 17.68 11.04
N GLY A 74 -7.09 17.46 11.62
CA GLY A 74 -8.20 16.77 10.99
C GLY A 74 -8.66 17.45 9.70
N LEU A 75 -8.77 18.78 9.68
CA LEU A 75 -9.11 19.55 8.49
C LEU A 75 -8.05 19.41 7.39
N SER A 76 -6.77 19.47 7.76
CA SER A 76 -5.66 19.27 6.81
C SER A 76 -5.67 17.86 6.22
N PHE A 77 -5.96 16.86 7.06
CA PHE A 77 -6.12 15.46 6.64
C PHE A 77 -7.30 15.29 5.67
N LEU A 78 -8.46 15.87 5.96
CA LEU A 78 -9.62 15.84 5.07
C LEU A 78 -9.38 16.60 3.75
N SER A 79 -8.67 17.72 3.78
CA SER A 79 -8.28 18.45 2.56
C SER A 79 -7.42 17.57 1.66
N ALA A 80 -6.37 16.94 2.21
CA ALA A 80 -5.52 16.05 1.44
C ALA A 80 -6.29 14.87 0.83
N ILE A 81 -7.27 14.30 1.55
CA ILE A 81 -8.16 13.26 1.01
C ILE A 81 -9.00 13.79 -0.17
N ARG A 82 -9.59 14.98 -0.04
CA ARG A 82 -10.43 15.59 -1.09
C ARG A 82 -9.63 15.94 -2.34
N ASP A 83 -8.37 16.31 -2.15
CA ASP A 83 -7.43 16.61 -3.23
C ASP A 83 -6.77 15.33 -3.79
N GLU A 84 -7.14 14.14 -3.28
CA GLU A 84 -6.54 12.83 -3.59
C GLU A 84 -5.01 12.79 -3.40
N ASP A 85 -4.48 13.67 -2.53
CA ASP A 85 -3.07 13.72 -2.17
C ASP A 85 -2.76 12.69 -1.07
N TRP A 86 -2.75 11.42 -1.47
CA TRP A 86 -2.49 10.29 -0.57
C TRP A 86 -1.09 10.34 0.06
N SER A 87 -0.12 10.97 -0.61
CA SER A 87 1.22 11.20 -0.07
C SER A 87 1.15 12.13 1.14
N GLN A 88 0.45 13.26 1.01
CA GLN A 88 0.23 14.19 2.11
C GLN A 88 -0.56 13.55 3.26
N VAL A 89 -1.54 12.69 2.96
CA VAL A 89 -2.25 11.90 3.99
C VAL A 89 -1.26 11.01 4.76
N SER A 90 -0.36 10.29 4.07
CA SER A 90 0.68 9.47 4.72
C SER A 90 1.59 10.32 5.59
N THR A 91 2.07 11.47 5.11
CA THR A 91 2.94 12.37 5.89
C THR A 91 2.26 12.87 7.16
N ILE A 92 0.97 13.21 7.11
CA ILE A 92 0.20 13.58 8.31
C ILE A 92 0.17 12.42 9.30
N LEU A 93 -0.11 11.20 8.84
CA LEU A 93 -0.14 10.01 9.69
C LEU A 93 1.24 9.68 10.26
N GLU A 94 2.32 9.78 9.50
CA GLU A 94 3.70 9.56 9.97
C GLU A 94 4.06 10.52 11.09
N THR A 95 3.62 11.77 10.96
CA THR A 95 3.88 12.82 11.96
C THR A 95 3.03 12.65 13.22
N ARG A 96 1.77 12.23 13.07
CA ARG A 96 0.76 12.26 14.15
C ARG A 96 0.54 10.92 14.83
N SER A 97 0.84 9.81 14.17
CA SER A 97 0.74 8.46 14.69
C SER A 97 2.13 7.89 14.93
N PRO A 98 2.58 7.78 16.20
CA PRO A 98 3.86 7.14 16.52
C PRO A 98 3.97 5.72 15.96
N HIS A 99 2.84 5.00 15.94
CA HIS A 99 2.76 3.65 15.38
C HIS A 99 3.02 3.63 13.87
N TYR A 100 2.38 4.53 13.13
CA TYR A 100 2.53 4.58 11.68
C TYR A 100 3.91 5.13 11.28
N GLY A 101 4.40 6.18 11.95
CA GLY A 101 5.72 6.76 11.70
C GLY A 101 6.84 5.73 11.86
N THR A 102 6.85 5.00 12.99
CA THR A 102 7.86 3.95 13.21
C THR A 102 7.70 2.77 12.26
N PHE A 103 6.48 2.41 11.86
CA PHE A 103 6.25 1.38 10.84
C PHE A 103 6.95 1.74 9.51
N ILE A 104 6.83 2.99 9.07
CA ILE A 104 7.51 3.49 7.87
C ILE A 104 9.03 3.54 8.08
N GLU A 105 9.50 4.11 9.19
CA GLU A 105 10.94 4.21 9.52
C GLU A 105 11.63 2.84 9.57
N VAL A 106 10.99 1.82 10.15
CA VAL A 106 11.55 0.47 10.16
C VAL A 106 11.68 -0.06 8.74
N LEU A 107 10.65 0.09 7.89
CA LEU A 107 10.72 -0.35 6.49
C LEU A 107 11.79 0.39 5.69
N GLU A 108 12.08 1.66 6.01
CA GLU A 108 13.19 2.42 5.39
C GLU A 108 14.55 1.76 5.68
N ASN A 109 14.68 1.05 6.80
CA ASN A 109 15.93 0.43 7.24
C ASN A 109 16.10 -1.04 6.82
N VAL A 110 15.00 -1.77 6.57
CA VAL A 110 15.05 -3.20 6.20
C VAL A 110 14.87 -3.49 4.71
N GLU A 111 14.72 -2.46 3.87
CA GLU A 111 14.43 -2.52 2.42
C GLU A 111 13.09 -3.22 2.10
N ASN A 112 13.00 -4.53 2.34
CA ASN A 112 11.79 -5.33 2.27
C ASN A 112 11.76 -6.35 3.43
N ALA A 113 10.56 -6.61 3.99
CA ALA A 113 10.43 -7.53 5.11
C ALA A 113 9.09 -8.26 5.14
N GLY A 114 9.15 -9.56 5.44
CA GLY A 114 7.98 -10.34 5.84
C GLY A 114 7.47 -9.95 7.24
N LEU A 115 6.28 -10.40 7.58
CA LEU A 115 5.59 -10.06 8.84
C LEU A 115 6.45 -10.31 10.10
N ASP A 116 7.08 -11.48 10.20
CA ASP A 116 7.85 -11.86 11.39
C ASP A 116 9.08 -10.96 11.58
N THR A 117 9.85 -10.74 10.51
CA THR A 117 11.01 -9.84 10.51
C THR A 117 10.60 -8.43 10.87
N LEU A 118 9.53 -7.92 10.25
CA LEU A 118 9.02 -6.58 10.50
C LEU A 118 8.55 -6.42 11.95
N LEU A 119 7.87 -7.42 12.51
CA LEU A 119 7.43 -7.39 13.90
C LEU A 119 8.62 -7.34 14.86
N THR A 120 9.65 -8.18 14.65
CA THR A 120 10.87 -8.15 15.47
C THR A 120 11.54 -6.78 15.43
N GLN A 121 11.68 -6.19 14.25
CA GLN A 121 12.32 -4.88 14.10
C GLN A 121 11.50 -3.75 14.74
N LEU A 122 10.16 -3.82 14.68
CA LEU A 122 9.28 -2.88 15.36
C LEU A 122 9.34 -3.00 16.88
N GLU A 123 9.46 -4.22 17.40
CA GLU A 123 9.66 -4.48 18.83
C GLU A 123 11.00 -3.92 19.31
N GLU A 124 12.08 -4.12 18.55
CA GLU A 124 13.41 -3.57 18.83
C GLU A 124 13.42 -2.04 18.79
N ALA A 125 12.82 -1.44 17.76
CA ALA A 125 12.76 0.03 17.61
C ALA A 125 12.01 0.72 18.75
N GLN A 126 11.15 -0.02 19.47
CA GLN A 126 10.22 0.54 20.46
C GLN A 126 10.46 0.00 21.87
N GLU A 127 11.58 -0.70 22.10
CA GLU A 127 11.98 -1.30 23.39
C GLU A 127 11.90 -0.31 24.56
N PHE A 128 12.25 0.97 24.31
CA PHE A 128 12.27 2.03 25.33
C PHE A 128 11.09 3.00 25.26
N SER A 129 10.03 2.62 24.55
CA SER A 129 8.81 3.40 24.38
C SER A 129 7.63 2.78 25.16
N PRO A 130 6.52 3.51 25.36
CA PRO A 130 5.27 2.92 25.85
C PRO A 130 4.48 2.17 24.76
N TYR A 131 4.96 2.15 23.52
CA TYR A 131 4.26 1.57 22.37
C TYR A 131 4.72 0.14 22.10
N SER A 132 3.79 -0.67 21.62
CA SER A 132 4.07 -2.06 21.23
C SER A 132 3.33 -2.44 19.95
N TYR A 133 3.81 -3.51 19.34
CA TYR A 133 3.29 -4.06 18.10
C TYR A 133 2.87 -5.51 18.31
N ASN A 134 1.89 -5.91 17.53
CA ASN A 134 1.51 -7.30 17.33
C ASN A 134 1.11 -7.44 15.87
N GLN A 135 0.84 -8.67 15.44
CA GLN A 135 0.43 -8.96 14.07
C GLN A 135 -0.74 -8.07 13.60
N THR A 136 -1.77 -7.88 14.43
CA THR A 136 -2.91 -7.03 14.07
C THR A 136 -2.51 -5.57 13.87
N SER A 137 -1.61 -5.04 14.71
CA SER A 137 -1.09 -3.68 14.52
C SER A 137 -0.38 -3.54 13.18
N VAL A 138 0.48 -4.51 12.83
CA VAL A 138 1.21 -4.51 11.55
C VAL A 138 0.26 -4.61 10.36
N GLU A 139 -0.76 -5.46 10.43
CA GLU A 139 -1.75 -5.61 9.38
C GLU A 139 -2.59 -4.33 9.17
N VAL A 140 -2.94 -3.63 10.25
CA VAL A 140 -3.68 -2.36 10.19
C VAL A 140 -2.84 -1.25 9.57
N LEU A 141 -1.60 -1.08 10.04
CA LEU A 141 -0.69 -0.06 9.55
C LEU A 141 -0.26 -0.35 8.10
N GLY A 142 -0.01 -1.62 7.79
CA GLY A 142 0.22 -2.09 6.43
C GLY A 142 -0.98 -1.83 5.52
N ASP A 143 -2.22 -2.06 5.99
CA ASP A 143 -3.42 -1.71 5.21
C ASP A 143 -3.52 -0.21 4.93
N TRP A 144 -3.21 0.65 5.91
CA TRP A 144 -3.20 2.10 5.70
C TRP A 144 -2.12 2.48 4.69
N ALA A 145 -0.89 2.01 4.87
CA ALA A 145 0.25 2.36 4.02
C ALA A 145 0.11 1.82 2.59
N GLU A 146 -0.41 0.60 2.42
CA GLU A 146 -0.73 -0.01 1.12
C GLU A 146 -1.76 0.83 0.37
N ARG A 147 -2.83 1.27 1.06
CA ARG A 147 -3.89 2.08 0.46
C ARG A 147 -3.41 3.46 0.05
N LEU A 148 -2.55 4.07 0.85
CA LEU A 148 -1.95 5.38 0.57
C LEU A 148 -0.86 5.33 -0.51
N GLY A 149 -0.51 4.13 -0.99
CA GLY A 149 0.55 3.95 -2.00
C GLY A 149 1.96 4.20 -1.47
N ARG A 150 2.15 4.40 -0.16
CA ARG A 150 3.46 4.59 0.47
C ARG A 150 4.23 3.28 0.58
N VAL A 151 3.50 2.17 0.77
CA VAL A 151 4.04 0.82 0.88
C VAL A 151 3.36 -0.06 -0.16
N GLN A 152 4.06 -1.05 -0.70
CA GLN A 152 3.45 -2.16 -1.39
C GLN A 152 3.78 -3.46 -0.65
N ARG A 153 2.88 -4.42 -0.79
CA ARG A 153 3.11 -5.78 -0.35
C ARG A 153 3.25 -6.67 -1.58
N ASN A 154 4.34 -7.44 -1.65
CA ASN A 154 4.51 -8.44 -2.70
C ASN A 154 3.39 -9.46 -2.59
N ALA A 155 2.63 -9.62 -3.66
CA ALA A 155 1.41 -10.43 -3.65
C ALA A 155 1.64 -11.96 -3.60
N PHE A 156 2.89 -12.40 -3.81
CA PHE A 156 3.30 -13.81 -3.75
C PHE A 156 4.03 -14.14 -2.44
N THR A 157 4.88 -13.25 -1.93
CA THR A 157 5.66 -13.50 -0.71
C THR A 157 5.01 -12.92 0.55
N GLY A 158 4.21 -11.86 0.41
CA GLY A 158 3.65 -11.10 1.53
C GLY A 158 4.61 -10.11 2.17
N ASN A 159 5.81 -9.93 1.62
CA ASN A 159 6.79 -8.96 2.10
C ASN A 159 6.30 -7.54 1.84
N TYR A 160 6.45 -6.67 2.83
CA TYR A 160 6.23 -5.23 2.70
C TYR A 160 7.52 -4.55 2.24
N TYR A 161 7.39 -3.57 1.35
CA TYR A 161 8.49 -2.72 0.91
C TYR A 161 7.96 -1.31 0.64
N LEU A 162 8.83 -0.31 0.80
CA LEU A 162 8.46 1.06 0.52
C LEU A 162 8.42 1.32 -0.97
N VAL A 163 7.50 2.20 -1.36
CA VAL A 163 7.46 2.74 -2.69
C VAL A 163 8.26 4.04 -2.70
N ASP A 164 9.38 4.03 -3.43
CA ASP A 164 10.07 5.23 -3.86
C ASP A 164 9.45 5.72 -5.18
N GLN A 165 8.95 6.95 -5.17
CA GLN A 165 8.37 7.58 -6.36
C GLN A 165 9.45 8.11 -7.32
N ALA A 166 10.74 7.88 -7.02
CA ALA A 166 11.83 8.19 -7.94
C ALA A 166 11.66 7.42 -9.26
N ALA A 167 12.01 8.09 -10.36
CA ALA A 167 11.93 7.49 -11.68
C ALA A 167 12.82 6.24 -11.78
N ILE A 168 12.30 5.19 -12.42
CA ILE A 168 13.03 3.93 -12.64
C ILE A 168 14.39 4.18 -13.29
N SER A 169 15.48 3.80 -12.61
CA SER A 169 16.83 4.12 -13.09
C SER A 169 17.14 3.55 -14.49
N ALA A 170 18.12 4.15 -15.19
CA ALA A 170 18.63 3.64 -16.47
C ALA A 170 19.17 2.19 -16.39
N ASN A 171 19.50 1.71 -15.17
CA ASN A 171 19.97 0.35 -14.94
C ASN A 171 18.84 -0.68 -14.79
N TYR A 172 17.57 -0.29 -15.00
CA TYR A 172 16.39 -1.15 -14.90
C TYR A 172 16.55 -2.49 -15.63
N HIS A 173 17.05 -2.47 -16.86
CA HIS A 173 17.23 -3.67 -17.67
C HIS A 173 18.17 -4.70 -17.03
N TYR A 174 19.25 -4.27 -16.37
CA TYR A 174 20.15 -5.18 -15.66
C TYR A 174 19.44 -5.87 -14.50
N LEU A 175 18.67 -5.10 -13.72
CA LEU A 175 17.96 -5.65 -12.57
C LEU A 175 16.78 -6.54 -12.99
N LEU A 176 16.06 -6.18 -14.05
CA LEU A 176 15.02 -7.03 -14.62
C LEU A 176 15.60 -8.39 -15.07
N LEU A 177 16.76 -8.39 -15.73
CA LEU A 177 17.42 -9.62 -16.16
C LEU A 177 17.91 -10.46 -14.98
N ASP A 178 18.42 -9.82 -13.92
CA ASP A 178 18.82 -10.50 -12.68
C ASP A 178 17.63 -11.20 -12.01
N VAL A 179 16.49 -10.50 -11.88
CA VAL A 179 15.24 -11.09 -11.37
C VAL A 179 14.73 -12.21 -12.28
N TYR A 180 14.82 -12.01 -13.60
CA TYR A 180 14.44 -13.02 -14.59
C TYR A 180 15.26 -14.31 -14.39
N ASP A 181 16.59 -14.18 -14.20
CA ASP A 181 17.49 -15.30 -13.97
C ASP A 181 17.17 -16.03 -12.66
N ASP A 182 16.98 -15.29 -11.58
CA ASP A 182 16.61 -15.86 -10.28
C ASP A 182 15.29 -16.65 -10.34
N LEU A 183 14.34 -16.20 -11.16
CA LEU A 183 13.07 -16.89 -11.35
C LEU A 183 13.22 -18.13 -12.24
N GLU A 184 14.06 -18.08 -13.28
CA GLU A 184 14.38 -19.25 -14.10
C GLU A 184 15.09 -20.33 -13.27
N GLU A 185 16.05 -19.95 -12.43
CA GLU A 185 16.79 -20.89 -11.56
C GLU A 185 15.87 -21.57 -10.54
N ARG A 186 14.99 -20.79 -9.89
CA ARG A 186 14.00 -21.31 -8.93
C ARG A 186 12.99 -22.28 -9.56
N ALA A 187 12.76 -22.23 -10.87
CA ALA A 187 11.83 -23.11 -11.57
C ALA A 187 12.38 -24.53 -11.85
N GLY A 188 13.68 -24.78 -11.65
CA GLY A 188 14.31 -26.09 -11.76
C GLY A 188 14.74 -26.53 -13.18
N VAL A 189 15.62 -27.54 -13.24
CA VAL A 189 16.41 -27.95 -14.43
C VAL A 189 15.56 -28.43 -15.62
N ASP A 190 14.33 -28.89 -15.39
CA ASP A 190 13.45 -29.46 -16.43
C ASP A 190 12.62 -28.41 -17.19
N LEU A 191 12.63 -27.15 -16.74
CA LEU A 191 11.87 -26.07 -17.34
C LEU A 191 12.72 -24.79 -17.39
N ARG A 192 13.64 -24.70 -18.35
CA ARG A 192 14.09 -23.38 -18.83
C ARG A 192 12.87 -22.67 -19.42
N GLN A 193 12.14 -21.96 -18.58
CA GLN A 193 10.91 -21.29 -18.95
C GLN A 193 11.28 -20.08 -19.81
N ARG A 194 11.42 -20.31 -21.12
CA ARG A 194 11.61 -19.25 -22.14
C ARG A 194 10.58 -18.10 -22.03
N TYR A 195 9.52 -18.30 -21.27
CA TYR A 195 8.45 -17.35 -20.99
C TYR A 195 8.20 -17.31 -19.48
N LEU A 196 8.57 -16.20 -18.84
CA LEU A 196 8.26 -15.96 -17.43
C LEU A 196 6.99 -15.15 -17.26
N SER A 197 6.26 -15.44 -16.17
CA SER A 197 5.05 -14.71 -15.80
C SER A 197 5.39 -13.26 -15.46
N ILE A 198 4.79 -12.33 -16.20
CA ILE A 198 4.93 -10.89 -15.97
C ILE A 198 4.47 -10.50 -14.56
N PRO A 199 3.31 -10.97 -14.03
CA PRO A 199 2.94 -10.72 -12.64
C PRO A 199 4.03 -11.08 -11.62
N ARG A 200 4.71 -12.23 -11.78
CA ARG A 200 5.80 -12.62 -10.86
C ARG A 200 7.03 -11.74 -11.03
N LEU A 201 7.42 -11.49 -12.28
CA LEU A 201 8.54 -10.62 -12.60
C LEU A 201 8.32 -9.21 -12.05
N ARG A 202 7.09 -8.69 -12.18
CA ARG A 202 6.67 -7.40 -11.63
C ARG A 202 6.86 -7.34 -10.13
N GLU A 203 6.26 -8.26 -9.37
CA GLU A 203 6.31 -8.19 -7.91
C GLU A 203 7.75 -8.27 -7.37
N GLU A 204 8.57 -9.17 -7.91
CA GLU A 204 9.96 -9.33 -7.48
C GLU A 204 10.84 -8.13 -7.88
N THR A 205 10.60 -7.54 -9.07
CA THR A 205 11.32 -6.35 -9.52
C THR A 205 10.91 -5.11 -8.71
N CYS A 206 9.61 -4.91 -8.49
CA CYS A 206 9.08 -3.82 -7.68
C CYS A 206 9.58 -3.90 -6.24
N GLU A 207 9.62 -5.10 -5.63
CA GLU A 207 10.15 -5.28 -4.28
C GLU A 207 11.64 -4.92 -4.18
N ARG A 208 12.45 -5.26 -5.19
CA ARG A 208 13.89 -4.89 -5.21
C ARG A 208 14.14 -3.42 -5.48
N LEU A 209 13.33 -2.79 -6.33
CA LEU A 209 13.52 -1.40 -6.73
C LEU A 209 12.77 -0.39 -5.85
N GLY A 210 11.77 -0.85 -5.11
CA GLY A 210 10.80 0.04 -4.48
C GLY A 210 9.93 0.81 -5.47
N CYS A 211 9.77 0.37 -6.72
CA CYS A 211 8.92 1.09 -7.68
C CYS A 211 7.45 0.65 -7.63
N THR A 212 6.54 1.48 -8.14
CA THR A 212 5.14 1.07 -8.30
C THR A 212 4.99 0.01 -9.38
N ARG A 213 3.89 -0.74 -9.31
CA ARG A 213 3.50 -1.70 -10.35
C ARG A 213 3.28 -1.02 -11.72
N ASP A 214 2.72 0.18 -11.69
CA ASP A 214 2.41 0.95 -12.90
C ASP A 214 3.71 1.47 -13.55
N ASP A 215 4.69 1.93 -12.75
CA ASP A 215 6.01 2.31 -13.24
C ASP A 215 6.75 1.12 -13.85
N PHE A 216 6.70 -0.05 -13.19
CA PHE A 216 7.26 -1.28 -13.75
C PHE A 216 6.63 -1.60 -15.11
N ASP A 217 5.30 -1.56 -15.21
CA ASP A 217 4.59 -1.88 -16.45
C ASP A 217 4.99 -0.91 -17.57
N ALA A 218 5.07 0.39 -17.27
CA ALA A 218 5.52 1.41 -18.22
C ALA A 218 6.97 1.16 -18.67
N ALA A 219 7.88 0.91 -17.73
CA ALA A 219 9.29 0.64 -18.02
C ALA A 219 9.47 -0.66 -18.82
N LEU A 220 8.71 -1.71 -18.52
CA LEU A 220 8.76 -2.97 -19.26
C LEU A 220 8.31 -2.80 -20.71
N LEU A 221 7.20 -2.07 -20.92
CA LEU A 221 6.70 -1.78 -22.26
C LEU A 221 7.70 -0.95 -23.06
N GLU A 222 8.32 0.03 -22.43
CA GLU A 222 9.35 0.87 -23.03
C GLU A 222 10.61 0.08 -23.36
N LEU A 223 11.07 -0.78 -22.45
CA LEU A 223 12.18 -1.69 -22.69
C LEU A 223 11.91 -2.61 -23.89
N CYS A 224 10.70 -3.18 -24.00
CA CYS A 224 10.32 -4.00 -25.15
C CYS A 224 10.31 -3.19 -26.46
N ARG A 225 9.89 -1.93 -26.40
CA ARG A 225 9.90 -1.02 -27.57
C ARG A 225 11.32 -0.72 -28.05
N GLN A 226 12.26 -0.51 -27.14
CA GLN A 226 13.66 -0.23 -27.47
C GLN A 226 14.42 -1.47 -27.98
N ASN A 227 13.96 -2.67 -27.62
CA ASN A 227 14.68 -3.92 -27.87
C ASN A 227 13.87 -4.90 -28.74
N VAL A 228 13.29 -4.41 -29.84
CA VAL A 228 12.50 -5.21 -30.77
C VAL A 228 13.29 -6.42 -31.28
N GLY A 229 12.73 -7.60 -31.14
CA GLY A 229 13.34 -8.87 -31.56
C GLY A 229 14.28 -9.49 -30.52
N LYS A 230 14.67 -8.75 -29.47
CA LYS A 230 15.44 -9.26 -28.33
C LYS A 230 14.52 -9.67 -27.17
N LEU A 231 13.42 -8.94 -27.00
CA LEU A 231 12.36 -9.21 -26.03
C LEU A 231 11.04 -9.51 -26.74
N GLU A 232 10.24 -10.42 -26.18
CA GLU A 232 8.93 -10.78 -26.72
C GLU A 232 7.87 -10.84 -25.62
N LEU A 233 6.79 -10.07 -25.81
CA LEU A 233 5.59 -10.14 -24.99
C LEU A 233 4.62 -11.16 -25.57
N SER A 234 4.12 -12.06 -24.72
CA SER A 234 3.18 -13.09 -25.13
C SER A 234 1.91 -13.10 -24.28
N GLY A 235 0.78 -13.39 -24.92
CA GLY A 235 -0.51 -13.57 -24.27
C GLY A 235 -0.57 -14.87 -23.47
N ALA A 236 -1.59 -14.98 -22.62
CA ALA A 236 -1.88 -16.19 -21.87
C ALA A 236 -3.14 -16.87 -22.42
N PRO A 237 -3.19 -18.22 -22.49
CA PRO A 237 -4.46 -18.94 -22.54
C PRO A 237 -5.40 -18.53 -21.38
N MET A 238 -6.70 -18.82 -21.50
CA MET A 238 -7.66 -18.49 -20.43
C MET A 238 -7.30 -19.18 -19.10
N ASP A 239 -6.69 -20.37 -19.13
CA ASP A 239 -6.61 -21.32 -17.99
C ASP A 239 -5.23 -21.41 -17.33
N THR A 240 -4.38 -20.38 -17.41
CA THR A 240 -2.99 -20.47 -16.91
C THR A 240 -2.85 -20.19 -15.42
N ALA A 241 -1.99 -20.97 -14.75
CA ALA A 241 -1.57 -20.78 -13.35
C ALA A 241 -0.64 -19.56 -13.15
N ALA A 242 -0.30 -18.81 -14.21
CA ALA A 242 0.34 -17.51 -14.06
C ALA A 242 -0.60 -16.46 -13.44
N LYS A 243 -1.84 -16.86 -13.11
CA LYS A 243 -2.94 -16.08 -12.55
C LYS A 243 -3.24 -16.39 -11.06
N ASP A 244 -2.38 -17.13 -10.35
CA ASP A 244 -2.57 -17.43 -8.93
C ASP A 244 -1.70 -16.55 -8.03
N SER A 245 -2.28 -15.52 -7.39
CA SER A 245 -1.65 -14.80 -6.26
C SER A 245 -2.26 -15.19 -4.93
N ALA A 246 -1.45 -15.15 -3.87
CA ALA A 246 -1.91 -15.38 -2.51
C ALA A 246 -2.68 -14.17 -1.96
N LEU A 247 -2.33 -12.96 -2.42
CA LEU A 247 -2.85 -11.70 -1.90
C LEU A 247 -3.35 -10.79 -3.04
N GLY A 248 -4.25 -9.85 -2.73
CA GLY A 248 -4.77 -8.86 -3.67
C GLY A 248 -4.26 -7.45 -3.39
N ILE A 249 -4.24 -6.59 -4.42
CA ILE A 249 -3.87 -5.16 -4.31
C ILE A 249 -4.99 -4.41 -3.60
N LYS A 250 -4.62 -3.66 -2.57
CA LYS A 250 -5.54 -2.75 -1.87
C LYS A 250 -5.41 -1.35 -2.45
N ARG A 251 -6.53 -0.65 -2.60
CA ARG A 251 -6.58 0.74 -3.07
C ARG A 251 -7.56 1.56 -2.26
N ILE A 252 -7.38 2.86 -2.32
CA ILE A 252 -8.29 3.87 -1.79
C ILE A 252 -8.53 4.91 -2.88
N ALA A 253 -9.74 5.44 -2.93
CA ALA A 253 -10.13 6.49 -3.85
C ALA A 253 -11.18 7.37 -3.16
N LEU A 254 -11.41 8.58 -3.67
CA LEU A 254 -12.59 9.33 -3.28
C LEU A 254 -13.84 8.49 -3.59
N SER A 255 -14.85 8.54 -2.73
CA SER A 255 -16.12 7.87 -3.01
C SER A 255 -17.03 8.77 -3.84
N GLU A 256 -17.65 8.20 -4.87
CA GLU A 256 -18.68 8.87 -5.68
C GLU A 256 -20.09 8.76 -5.05
N GLU A 257 -20.25 7.92 -4.02
CA GLU A 257 -21.47 7.73 -3.22
C GLU A 257 -21.28 8.32 -1.79
N ASP A 258 -22.30 8.23 -0.91
CA ASP A 258 -22.44 8.91 0.41
C ASP A 258 -21.30 8.73 1.45
N GLY A 259 -20.19 8.04 1.13
CA GLY A 259 -18.95 8.04 1.90
C GLY A 259 -17.95 9.09 1.41
N LEU A 260 -17.05 9.60 2.27
CA LEU A 260 -15.96 10.47 1.80
C LEU A 260 -14.91 9.69 0.99
N VAL A 261 -14.73 8.40 1.32
CA VAL A 261 -13.65 7.58 0.77
C VAL A 261 -14.16 6.17 0.46
N SER A 262 -13.82 5.66 -0.72
CA SER A 262 -14.07 4.27 -1.11
C SER A 262 -12.79 3.44 -1.01
N THR A 263 -12.93 2.19 -0.61
CA THR A 263 -11.80 1.24 -0.51
C THR A 263 -12.08 0.02 -1.36
N SER A 264 -11.06 -0.49 -2.04
CA SER A 264 -11.17 -1.71 -2.84
C SER A 264 -9.99 -2.64 -2.59
N GLN A 265 -10.18 -3.92 -2.91
CA GLN A 265 -9.12 -4.92 -2.92
C GLN A 265 -9.34 -5.84 -4.13
N SER A 266 -8.30 -6.06 -4.94
CA SER A 266 -8.39 -6.86 -6.17
C SER A 266 -7.21 -7.81 -6.33
N THR A 267 -7.48 -9.12 -6.29
CA THR A 267 -6.53 -10.15 -6.74
C THR A 267 -6.38 -10.13 -8.25
N GLN A 268 -7.44 -9.82 -9.00
CA GLN A 268 -7.40 -9.75 -10.47
C GLN A 268 -6.41 -8.70 -10.97
N GLN A 269 -6.24 -7.59 -10.27
CA GLN A 269 -5.27 -6.55 -10.63
C GLN A 269 -3.83 -7.02 -10.44
N VAL A 270 -3.51 -7.80 -9.40
CA VAL A 270 -2.17 -8.40 -9.24
C VAL A 270 -1.86 -9.26 -10.45
N MET A 271 -2.84 -10.06 -10.86
CA MET A 271 -2.69 -11.03 -11.92
C MET A 271 -2.79 -10.44 -13.32
N ALA A 272 -3.07 -9.14 -13.45
CA ALA A 272 -3.09 -8.48 -14.73
C ALA A 272 -1.68 -8.48 -15.32
N GLY A 273 -1.56 -8.90 -16.58
CA GLY A 273 -0.35 -8.68 -17.36
C GLY A 273 -0.19 -7.20 -17.75
N VAL A 274 0.76 -6.90 -18.63
CA VAL A 274 0.88 -5.55 -19.23
C VAL A 274 -0.11 -5.37 -20.38
N GLU A 275 -0.60 -4.16 -20.58
CA GLU A 275 -1.49 -3.82 -21.69
C GLU A 275 -0.78 -2.93 -22.72
N GLN A 276 -0.78 -3.36 -23.98
CA GLN A 276 -0.25 -2.57 -25.10
C GLN A 276 -1.23 -2.63 -26.27
N PHE A 277 -1.62 -1.45 -26.79
CA PHE A 277 -2.56 -1.31 -27.91
C PHE A 277 -3.87 -2.12 -27.73
N GLY A 278 -4.42 -2.14 -26.50
CA GLY A 278 -5.66 -2.84 -26.17
C GLY A 278 -5.54 -4.37 -26.09
N LYS A 279 -4.30 -4.91 -26.07
CA LYS A 279 -4.02 -6.33 -25.86
C LYS A 279 -3.26 -6.53 -24.56
N LYS A 280 -3.61 -7.58 -23.83
CA LYS A 280 -2.96 -7.97 -22.57
C LYS A 280 -1.94 -9.08 -22.79
N TYR A 281 -0.75 -8.88 -22.26
CA TYR A 281 0.39 -9.79 -22.34
C TYR A 281 0.77 -10.23 -20.94
N TYR A 282 0.93 -11.53 -20.74
CA TYR A 282 1.11 -12.15 -19.42
C TYR A 282 2.48 -12.80 -19.26
N TYR A 283 3.22 -12.96 -20.35
CA TYR A 283 4.53 -13.56 -20.34
C TYR A 283 5.56 -12.70 -21.05
N LEU A 284 6.79 -12.71 -20.55
CA LEU A 284 7.96 -12.11 -21.17
C LEU A 284 8.95 -13.22 -21.54
N ALA A 285 9.49 -13.16 -22.75
CA ALA A 285 10.63 -13.95 -23.19
C ALA A 285 11.83 -13.06 -23.49
N VAL A 286 13.01 -13.47 -23.04
CA VAL A 286 14.29 -12.84 -23.35
C VAL A 286 15.05 -13.73 -24.33
N HIS A 287 15.20 -13.29 -25.57
CA HIS A 287 15.91 -14.01 -26.64
C HIS A 287 17.37 -13.57 -26.77
N ASP A 288 17.64 -12.30 -26.48
CA ASP A 288 18.97 -11.71 -26.45
C ASP A 288 19.10 -10.81 -25.22
N ARG A 289 20.23 -10.92 -24.52
CA ARG A 289 20.52 -10.22 -23.26
C ARG A 289 21.26 -8.91 -23.44
N ASP A 290 21.79 -8.67 -24.64
CA ASP A 290 22.39 -7.38 -25.00
C ASP A 290 21.28 -6.35 -25.24
N ILE A 291 20.61 -5.90 -24.18
CA ILE A 291 19.46 -4.99 -24.25
C ILE A 291 19.83 -3.61 -23.69
N GLU A 292 19.24 -2.57 -24.28
CA GLU A 292 19.47 -1.19 -23.88
C GLU A 292 18.21 -0.60 -23.22
N TYR A 293 18.39 0.27 -22.25
CA TYR A 293 17.28 1.02 -21.65
C TYR A 293 17.66 2.47 -21.47
N SER A 294 16.83 3.36 -22.02
CA SER A 294 16.92 4.79 -21.81
C SER A 294 15.55 5.32 -21.41
N GLN A 295 15.50 6.17 -20.39
CA GLN A 295 14.28 6.92 -20.12
C GLN A 295 14.19 8.05 -21.15
N GLU A 296 13.15 8.05 -21.98
CA GLU A 296 12.81 9.26 -22.71
C GLU A 296 12.39 10.32 -21.67
N ALA A 297 13.09 11.45 -21.63
CA ALA A 297 12.70 12.58 -20.79
C ALA A 297 11.29 13.01 -21.20
N THR A 298 10.32 12.76 -20.33
CA THR A 298 8.94 13.24 -20.50
C THR A 298 8.87 14.71 -20.10
#